data_AF-A0A535XA14-F1
#
_entry.id   AF-A0A535XA14-F1
#
_cell.length_a   1.000
_cell.length_b   1.000
_cell.length_c   1.000
_cell.angle_alpha   90.00
_cell.angle_beta   90.00
_cell.angle_gamma   90.00
#
_symmetry.space_group_name_H-M   'P 1'
#
loop_
_entity.id
_entity.type
_entity.pdbx_description
1 polymer ?
#
loop_
_entity_poly.entity_id
_entity_poly.type
_entity_poly.pdbx_seq_one_letter_code
_entity_poly.pdbx_strand_id
1 'polypeptide(L)'
;MWDVKSPGFIRIIKQLNQGVDWAGNSIGRPTNFLVACAVNPMADDLDYELDWYYQKVDAGADFAITQPLYNMEQLDRFFSRVPHPPIPTVVEIMPLQSYRHA
;
A
#
# COMPACT_ATOMS: atom_id res chain seq x y z
N MET A 1 9.74 0.01 21.76
CA MET A 1 8.76 -0.04 20.66
C MET A 1 9.55 -0.34 19.41
N TRP A 2 9.34 -1.49 18.77
CA TRP A 2 10.05 -1.81 17.52
C TRP A 2 9.40 -0.97 16.42
N ASP A 3 10.12 0.01 15.87
CA ASP A 3 9.65 0.88 14.79
C ASP A 3 9.86 0.17 13.44
N VAL A 4 9.03 -0.85 13.19
CA VAL A 4 9.01 -1.55 11.91
C VAL A 4 8.19 -0.72 10.92
N LYS A 5 8.85 -0.26 9.86
CA LYS A 5 8.20 0.46 8.75
C LYS A 5 7.34 -0.49 7.91
N SER A 6 6.40 0.08 7.14
CA SER A 6 5.40 -0.69 6.39
C SER A 6 5.98 -1.82 5.51
N PRO A 7 7.06 -1.64 4.73
CA PRO A 7 7.66 -2.74 3.96
C PRO A 7 8.13 -3.90 4.85
N GLY A 8 8.76 -3.60 5.98
CA GLY A 8 9.20 -4.61 6.94
C GLY A 8 8.02 -5.36 7.56
N PHE A 9 6.93 -4.65 7.88
CA PHE A 9 5.74 -5.27 8.45
C PHE A 9 5.04 -6.19 7.44
N ILE A 10 4.96 -5.78 6.17
CA ILE A 10 4.45 -6.62 5.09
C ILE A 10 5.28 -7.91 5.00
N ARG A 11 6.63 -7.82 4.99
CA ARG A 11 7.50 -9.01 4.95
C ARG A 11 7.22 -9.97 6.10
N ILE A 12 7.05 -9.46 7.31
CA ILE A 12 6.71 -10.27 8.49
C ILE A 12 5.38 -11.00 8.26
N ILE A 13 4.33 -10.30 7.82
CA ILE A 13 3.03 -10.94 7.56
C ILE A 13 3.15 -12.02 6.45
N LYS A 14 3.92 -11.76 5.40
CA LYS A 14 4.14 -12.74 4.33
C LYS A 14 4.93 -13.97 4.80
N GLN A 15 5.88 -13.80 5.74
CA GLN A 15 6.56 -14.92 6.41
C GLN A 15 5.59 -15.75 7.27
N LEU A 16 4.68 -15.10 8.00
CA LEU A 16 3.64 -15.83 8.75
C LEU A 16 2.76 -16.67 7.81
N ASN A 17 2.45 -16.16 6.62
CA ASN A 17 1.74 -16.92 5.59
C ASN A 17 2.55 -18.10 5.02
N GLN A 18 3.86 -18.14 5.26
CA GLN A 18 4.74 -19.27 4.94
C GLN A 18 4.93 -20.22 6.14
N GLY A 19 4.31 -19.92 7.28
CA GLY A 19 4.39 -20.75 8.49
C GLY A 19 5.66 -20.51 9.32
N VAL A 20 6.31 -19.36 9.15
CA VAL A 20 7.48 -18.97 9.94
C VAL A 20 7.34 -17.56 10.53
N ASP A 21 7.92 -17.35 11.71
CA ASP A 21 8.05 -16.02 12.30
C ASP A 21 9.21 -15.23 11.68
N TRP A 22 9.42 -14.00 12.15
CA TRP A 22 10.47 -13.11 11.65
C TRP A 22 11.90 -13.63 11.89
N ALA A 23 12.08 -14.54 12.86
CA ALA A 23 13.36 -15.18 13.17
C ALA A 23 13.53 -16.52 12.43
N GLY A 24 12.55 -16.92 11.61
CA GLY A 24 12.57 -18.17 10.85
C GLY A 24 12.09 -19.39 11.63
N ASN A 25 11.57 -19.21 12.86
CA ASN A 25 11.02 -20.33 13.61
C ASN A 25 9.65 -20.71 13.06
N SER A 26 9.35 -22.00 13.04
CA SER A 26 8.02 -22.47 12.67
C SER A 26 6.96 -21.93 13.65
N ILE A 27 5.86 -21.41 13.11
CA ILE A 27 4.65 -21.07 13.89
C ILE A 27 3.62 -22.22 13.90
N GLY A 28 4.01 -23.40 13.42
CA GLY A 28 3.12 -24.55 13.25
C GLY A 28 2.32 -24.46 11.96
N ARG A 29 1.14 -23.82 11.99
CA ARG A 29 0.28 -23.68 10.80
C ARG A 29 0.47 -22.32 10.15
N PRO A 30 0.70 -22.24 8.82
CA PRO A 30 0.75 -20.97 8.10
C PRO A 30 -0.52 -20.16 8.26
N THR A 31 -0.39 -18.84 8.32
CA THR A 31 -1.52 -17.92 8.20
C THR A 31 -1.97 -17.80 6.74
N ASN A 32 -3.10 -17.12 6.50
CA ASN A 32 -3.60 -16.88 5.14
C ASN A 32 -4.12 -15.44 5.00
N PHE A 33 -3.29 -14.48 5.41
CA PHE A 33 -3.62 -13.06 5.29
C PHE A 33 -3.49 -12.57 3.86
N LEU A 34 -4.46 -11.79 3.41
CA LEU A 34 -4.35 -10.95 2.23
C LEU A 34 -3.85 -9.57 2.67
N VAL A 35 -2.75 -9.09 2.10
CA VAL A 35 -2.04 -7.90 2.59
C VAL A 35 -2.21 -6.74 1.63
N ALA A 36 -2.93 -5.70 2.07
CA ALA A 36 -3.04 -4.45 1.35
C ALA A 36 -1.95 -3.47 1.79
N CYS A 37 -1.49 -2.60 0.88
CA CYS A 37 -0.68 -1.44 1.22
C CYS A 37 -1.37 -0.13 0.83
N ALA A 38 -1.21 0.91 1.62
CA ALA A 38 -1.68 2.25 1.26
C ALA A 38 -0.71 2.90 0.27
N VAL A 39 -1.21 3.71 -0.65
CA VAL A 39 -0.42 4.64 -1.49
C VAL A 39 -1.08 6.00 -1.49
N ASN A 40 -0.32 7.09 -1.47
CA ASN A 40 -0.85 8.44 -1.49
C ASN A 40 -0.62 9.16 -2.84
N PRO A 41 -1.58 9.15 -3.77
CA PRO A 41 -1.51 9.94 -5.01
C PRO A 41 -1.28 11.44 -4.81
N MET A 42 -1.62 11.96 -3.62
CA MET A 42 -1.60 13.37 -3.24
C MET A 42 -0.35 13.77 -2.47
N ALA A 43 0.66 12.90 -2.39
CA ALA A 43 1.91 13.24 -1.72
C ALA A 43 2.58 14.47 -2.37
N ASP A 44 3.06 15.39 -1.53
CA ASP A 44 3.84 16.55 -1.97
C ASP A 44 5.08 16.10 -2.75
N ASP A 45 5.80 15.13 -2.19
CA ASP A 45 6.88 14.40 -2.86
C ASP A 45 6.37 13.07 -3.39
N LEU A 46 5.85 13.10 -4.62
CA LEU A 46 5.30 11.92 -5.28
C LEU A 46 6.39 10.89 -5.63
N ASP A 47 7.62 11.32 -5.92
CA ASP A 47 8.70 10.39 -6.26
C ASP A 47 9.11 9.58 -5.03
N TYR A 48 9.17 10.21 -3.85
CA TYR A 48 9.37 9.51 -2.57
C TYR A 48 8.22 8.54 -2.25
N GLU A 49 6.97 8.96 -2.42
CA GLU A 49 5.82 8.07 -2.17
C GLU A 49 5.82 6.86 -3.11
N LEU A 50 6.21 7.05 -4.37
CA LEU A 50 6.32 5.96 -5.34
C LEU A 50 7.47 5.01 -5.01
N ASP A 51 8.62 5.51 -4.57
CA ASP A 51 9.71 4.65 -4.09
C ASP A 51 9.22 3.76 -2.93
N TRP A 52 8.53 4.35 -1.95
CA TRP A 52 7.92 3.60 -0.86
C TRP A 52 6.86 2.61 -1.32
N TYR A 53 6.03 3.00 -2.28
CA TYR A 53 5.05 2.11 -2.90
C TYR A 53 5.73 0.87 -3.48
N TYR A 54 6.78 1.02 -4.28
CA TYR A 54 7.52 -0.12 -4.84
C TYR A 54 8.19 -0.97 -3.76
N GLN A 55 8.75 -0.36 -2.71
CA GLN A 55 9.28 -1.14 -1.58
C GLN A 55 8.19 -1.99 -0.87
N LYS A 56 6.96 -1.47 -0.77
CA LYS A 56 5.79 -2.21 -0.23
C LYS A 56 5.36 -3.33 -1.18
N VAL A 57 5.40 -3.11 -2.49
CA VAL A 57 5.15 -4.14 -3.51
C VAL A 57 6.19 -5.26 -3.42
N ASP A 58 7.48 -4.92 -3.40
CA ASP A 58 8.60 -5.87 -3.30
C ASP A 58 8.63 -6.65 -1.97
N ALA A 59 7.99 -6.09 -0.93
CA ALA A 59 7.77 -6.78 0.33
C ALA A 59 6.68 -7.87 0.25
N GLY A 60 5.87 -7.87 -0.81
CA GLY A 60 4.82 -8.86 -1.07
C GLY A 60 3.41 -8.40 -0.77
N ALA A 61 3.13 -7.08 -0.86
CA ALA A 61 1.75 -6.58 -0.84
C ALA A 61 0.94 -7.20 -2.00
N ASP A 62 -0.27 -7.64 -1.71
CA ASP A 62 -1.14 -8.32 -2.66
C ASP A 62 -1.97 -7.33 -3.49
N PHE A 63 -2.30 -6.17 -2.92
CA PHE A 63 -2.96 -5.06 -3.60
C PHE A 63 -2.68 -3.73 -2.91
N ALA A 64 -2.95 -2.63 -3.62
CA ALA A 64 -2.80 -1.27 -3.12
C ALA A 64 -4.16 -0.59 -2.95
N ILE A 65 -4.25 0.33 -2.00
CA ILE A 65 -5.41 1.20 -1.80
C ILE A 65 -4.92 2.64 -1.78
N THR A 66 -5.51 3.51 -2.60
CA THR A 66 -5.15 4.93 -2.61
C THR A 66 -5.74 5.63 -1.38
N GLN A 67 -5.12 6.72 -0.92
CA GLN A 67 -5.85 7.69 -0.11
C GLN A 67 -7.04 8.29 -0.89
N PRO A 68 -8.09 8.78 -0.22
CA PRO A 68 -9.26 9.33 -0.88
C PRO A 68 -8.91 10.47 -1.85
N LEU A 69 -9.42 10.35 -3.07
CA LEU A 69 -9.29 11.37 -4.10
C LEU A 69 -10.59 12.15 -4.22
N TYR A 70 -10.44 13.46 -4.42
CA TYR A 70 -11.56 14.40 -4.46
C TYR A 70 -11.86 14.88 -5.88
N ASN A 71 -10.92 14.77 -6.81
CA ASN A 71 -11.11 15.11 -8.21
C ASN A 71 -10.31 14.19 -9.16
N MET A 72 -10.65 14.23 -10.46
CA MET A 72 -10.05 13.37 -11.48
C MET A 72 -8.61 13.75 -11.84
N GLU A 73 -8.24 15.03 -11.74
CA GLU A 73 -6.89 15.49 -12.08
C GLU A 73 -5.81 14.84 -11.19
N GLN A 74 -6.16 14.63 -9.90
CA GLN A 74 -5.33 13.93 -8.93
C GLN A 74 -5.07 12.47 -9.34
N LEU A 75 -6.11 11.81 -9.82
CA LEU A 75 -6.04 10.43 -10.31
C LEU A 75 -5.17 10.34 -11.57
N ASP A 76 -5.40 11.25 -12.53
CA ASP A 76 -4.67 11.30 -13.79
C ASP A 76 -3.17 11.55 -13.56
N ARG A 77 -2.82 12.46 -12.63
CA ARG A 77 -1.43 12.72 -12.25
C ARG A 77 -0.75 11.45 -11.73
N PHE A 78 -1.41 10.68 -10.87
CA PHE A 78 -0.83 9.46 -10.32
C PHE A 78 -0.65 8.37 -11.37
N PHE A 79 -1.69 8.08 -12.17
CA PHE A 79 -1.58 7.06 -13.21
C PHE A 79 -0.70 7.49 -14.39
N SER A 80 -0.43 8.78 -14.59
CA SER A 80 0.61 9.22 -15.54
C SER A 80 2.02 8.77 -15.11
N ARG A 81 2.27 8.64 -13.79
CA ARG A 81 3.54 8.15 -13.24
C ARG A 81 3.58 6.63 -13.08
N VAL A 82 2.43 6.01 -12.84
CA VAL A 82 2.26 4.55 -12.70
C VAL A 82 1.18 4.04 -13.66
N PRO A 83 1.43 4.07 -14.99
CA PRO A 83 0.41 3.71 -15.97
C PRO A 83 0.03 2.23 -15.91
N HIS A 84 0.93 1.39 -15.39
CA HIS A 84 0.72 -0.05 -15.21
C HIS A 84 1.12 -0.42 -13.78
N PRO A 85 0.21 -0.32 -12.80
CA PRO A 85 0.50 -0.71 -11.44
C PRO A 85 0.95 -2.18 -11.37
N PRO A 86 2.04 -2.50 -10.65
CA PRO A 86 2.56 -3.87 -10.55
C PRO A 86 1.62 -4.82 -9.79
N ILE A 87 0.71 -4.28 -8.99
CA ILE A 87 -0.33 -5.01 -8.25
C ILE A 87 -1.68 -4.32 -8.43
N PRO A 88 -2.81 -5.04 -8.28
CA PRO A 88 -4.15 -4.45 -8.32
C PRO A 88 -4.23 -3.23 -7.39
N THR A 89 -4.78 -2.12 -7.90
CA THR A 89 -4.89 -0.86 -7.15
C THR A 89 -6.35 -0.46 -7.04
N VAL A 90 -6.84 -0.37 -5.81
CA VAL A 90 -8.19 0.12 -5.49
C VAL A 90 -8.11 1.62 -5.30
N VAL A 91 -8.89 2.35 -6.08
CA VAL A 91 -8.97 3.81 -6.00
C VAL A 91 -10.11 4.20 -5.06
N GLU A 92 -9.77 4.91 -3.99
CA GLU A 92 -10.75 5.51 -3.09
C GLU A 92 -11.22 6.86 -3.66
N ILE A 93 -12.51 6.97 -3.95
CA ILE A 93 -13.15 8.22 -4.40
C ILE A 93 -14.01 8.75 -3.28
N MET A 94 -13.77 9.99 -2.84
CA MET A 94 -14.59 10.67 -1.83
C MET A 94 -15.38 11.82 -2.48
N PRO A 95 -16.69 11.65 -2.69
CA PRO A 95 -17.53 12.72 -3.21
C PRO A 95 -17.59 13.89 -2.21
N LEU A 96 -17.38 15.12 -2.70
CA LEU A 96 -17.55 16.32 -1.88
C LEU A 96 -19.05 16.51 -1.55
N GLN A 97 -19.44 16.24 -0.31
CA GLN A 97 -20.85 16.31 0.12
C GLN A 97 -21.36 17.74 0.36
N SER A 98 -20.48 18.73 0.58
CA SER A 98 -20.83 20.16 0.58
C SER A 98 -19.57 21.05 0.62
N TYR A 99 -19.73 22.36 0.37
CA TYR A 99 -18.69 23.40 0.43
C TYR A 99 -17.97 23.52 1.80
N ARG A 100 -18.36 22.74 2.82
CA ARG A 100 -17.75 22.75 4.16
C ARG A 100 -16.50 21.87 4.28
N HIS A 101 -16.11 21.17 3.22
CA HIS A 101 -14.94 20.28 3.20
C HIS A 101 -13.96 20.57 2.04
N ALA A 102 -14.01 21.79 1.49
CA ALA A 102 -13.05 22.31 0.51
C ALA A 102 -12.08 23.29 1.19
#